data_AF-A0A2H6NK87-F1
#
_entry.id   AF-A0A2H6NK87-F1
#
_cell.length_a   1.000
_cell.length_b   1.000
_cell.length_c   1.000
_cell.angle_alpha   90.00
_cell.angle_beta   90.00
_cell.angle_gamma   90.00
#
_symmetry.space_group_name_H-M   'P 1'
#
loop_
_entity.id
_entity.type
_entity.pdbx_description
1 polymer ?
#
loop_
_entity_poly.entity_id
_entity_poly.type
_entity_poly.pdbx_seq_one_letter_code
_entity_poly.pdbx_strand_id
1 'polypeptide(L)'
;INAGAHGIPLDLLDRVMIIRTMLYTPQEMKQIIKLRAQTESINTSEEALNHLGEIGTKTTLRYAVQLLTPANLLAKINGKDSIEKEHVEEINELFYDAKSSAKILADQQEKYMK
;
A
#
# COMPACT_ATOMS: atom_id res chain seq x y z
N ILE A 1 -11.19 33.22 7.72
CA ILE A 1 -11.82 32.01 8.32
C ILE A 1 -10.70 31.30 9.06
N ASN A 2 -10.66 31.38 10.39
CA ASN A 2 -9.61 30.74 11.19
C ASN A 2 -9.77 29.22 11.07
N ALA A 3 -8.99 28.60 10.19
CA ALA A 3 -8.97 27.14 10.05
C ALA A 3 -8.26 26.56 11.28
N GLY A 4 -9.03 26.01 12.23
CA GLY A 4 -8.50 25.33 13.40
C GLY A 4 -7.75 24.06 13.03
N ALA A 5 -6.99 23.51 13.98
CA ALA A 5 -6.28 22.24 13.79
C ALA A 5 -7.25 21.16 13.29
N HIS A 6 -6.80 20.37 12.30
CA HIS A 6 -7.61 19.34 11.63
C HIS A 6 -8.88 19.85 10.91
N GLY A 7 -9.01 21.16 10.67
CA GLY A 7 -10.21 21.74 10.03
C GLY A 7 -11.44 21.81 10.96
N ILE A 8 -11.24 21.67 12.27
CA ILE A 8 -12.30 21.63 13.28
C ILE A 8 -12.45 23.02 13.94
N PRO A 9 -13.68 23.50 14.21
CA PRO A 9 -13.90 24.72 15.00
C PRO A 9 -13.34 24.59 16.43
N LEU A 10 -12.81 25.69 16.98
CA LEU A 10 -12.17 25.72 18.31
C LEU A 10 -13.04 25.16 19.44
N ASP A 11 -14.34 25.53 19.49
CA ASP A 11 -15.27 25.02 20.52
C ASP A 11 -15.45 23.49 20.48
N LEU A 12 -15.29 22.87 19.31
CA LEU A 12 -15.31 21.41 19.20
C LEU A 12 -13.94 20.81 19.53
N LEU A 13 -12.84 21.49 19.18
CA LEU A 13 -11.48 21.07 19.49
C LEU A 13 -11.27 20.93 21.01
N ASP A 14 -11.83 21.85 21.80
CA ASP A 14 -11.71 21.85 23.27
C ASP A 14 -12.51 20.70 23.93
N ARG A 15 -13.43 20.07 23.18
CA ARG A 15 -14.29 18.97 23.67
C ARG A 15 -13.84 17.59 23.20
N VAL A 16 -12.77 17.49 22.41
CA VAL A 16 -12.28 16.22 21.87
C VAL A 16 -10.95 15.80 22.46
N MET A 17 -10.83 14.49 22.75
CA MET A 17 -9.55 13.88 23.11
C MET A 17 -8.82 13.45 21.84
N ILE A 18 -7.69 14.08 21.54
CA ILE A 18 -6.87 13.74 20.36
C ILE A 18 -5.91 12.60 20.72
N ILE A 19 -6.15 11.42 20.14
CA ILE A 19 -5.20 10.30 20.17
C ILE A 19 -4.44 10.28 18.85
N ARG A 20 -3.11 10.40 18.92
CA ARG A 20 -2.25 10.39 17.72
C ARG A 20 -1.85 8.97 17.36
N THR A 21 -1.95 8.62 16.08
CA THR A 21 -1.37 7.39 15.53
C THR A 21 0.04 7.65 15.04
N MET A 22 0.94 6.70 15.26
CA MET A 22 2.32 6.74 14.74
C MET A 22 2.41 5.96 13.44
N LEU A 23 3.43 6.25 12.63
CA LEU A 23 3.73 5.47 11.43
C LEU A 23 4.21 4.07 11.83
N TYR A 24 3.80 3.07 11.07
CA TYR A 24 4.29 1.71 11.23
C TYR A 24 5.76 1.61 10.84
N THR A 25 6.50 0.84 11.62
CA THR A 25 7.85 0.37 11.28
C THR A 25 7.79 -0.67 10.14
N PRO A 26 8.89 -0.89 9.39
CA PRO A 26 8.92 -1.92 8.35
C PRO A 26 8.58 -3.33 8.87
N GLN A 27 8.94 -3.63 10.13
CA GLN A 27 8.62 -4.91 10.77
C GLN A 27 7.11 -5.05 11.03
N GLU A 28 6.47 -3.98 11.53
CA GLU A 28 5.01 -3.95 11.71
C GLU A 28 4.28 -4.04 10.36
N MET A 29 4.79 -3.38 9.31
CA MET A 29 4.22 -3.50 7.97
C MET A 29 4.26 -4.95 7.45
N LYS A 30 5.43 -5.62 7.55
CA LYS A 30 5.56 -7.04 7.17
C LYS A 30 4.56 -7.90 7.94
N GLN A 31 4.42 -7.67 9.24
CA GLN A 31 3.50 -8.42 10.09
C GLN A 31 2.03 -8.20 9.70
N ILE A 32 1.62 -6.97 9.41
CA ILE A 32 0.27 -6.66 8.96
C ILE A 32 -0.02 -7.33 7.61
N ILE A 33 0.92 -7.26 6.66
CA ILE A 33 0.79 -7.90 5.34
C ILE A 33 0.68 -9.42 5.50
N LYS A 34 1.50 -10.03 6.35
CA LYS A 34 1.43 -11.47 6.66
C LYS A 34 0.07 -11.88 7.22
N LEU A 35 -0.47 -11.11 8.18
CA LEU A 35 -1.79 -11.36 8.75
C LEU A 35 -2.90 -11.24 7.68
N ARG A 36 -2.79 -10.28 6.76
CA ARG A 36 -3.72 -10.15 5.63
C ARG A 36 -3.65 -11.33 4.68
N ALA A 37 -2.45 -11.75 4.29
CA ALA A 37 -2.24 -12.94 3.45
C ALA A 37 -2.86 -14.19 4.08
N GLN A 38 -2.66 -14.40 5.39
CA GLN A 38 -3.28 -15.51 6.13
C GLN A 38 -4.80 -15.42 6.17
N THR A 39 -5.36 -14.23 6.40
CA THR A 39 -6.82 -14.00 6.42
C THR A 39 -7.46 -14.34 5.07
N GLU A 40 -6.76 -14.03 3.98
CA GLU A 40 -7.23 -14.29 2.61
C GLU A 40 -6.84 -15.69 2.10
N SER A 41 -6.26 -16.54 2.97
CA SER A 41 -5.76 -17.88 2.63
C SER A 41 -4.79 -17.90 1.45
N ILE A 42 -3.92 -16.89 1.40
CA ILE A 42 -2.89 -16.72 0.38
C ILE A 42 -1.56 -17.19 0.96
N ASN A 43 -0.93 -18.19 0.31
CA ASN A 43 0.43 -18.57 0.64
C ASN A 43 1.41 -17.58 0.02
N THR A 44 2.38 -17.12 0.82
CA THR A 44 3.36 -16.13 0.41
C THR A 44 4.72 -16.54 0.97
N SER A 45 5.75 -16.57 0.12
CA SER A 45 7.10 -16.88 0.57
C SER A 45 7.68 -15.76 1.44
N GLU A 46 8.67 -16.10 2.27
CA GLU A 46 9.28 -15.10 3.15
C GLU A 46 9.97 -13.97 2.38
N GLU A 47 10.58 -14.30 1.24
CA GLU A 47 11.20 -13.31 0.34
C GLU A 47 10.16 -12.34 -0.24
N ALA A 48 9.01 -12.85 -0.67
CA ALA A 48 7.91 -12.04 -1.18
C ALA A 48 7.33 -11.12 -0.08
N LEU A 49 7.18 -11.63 1.16
CA LEU A 49 6.75 -10.81 2.30
C LEU A 49 7.74 -9.70 2.65
N ASN A 50 9.05 -9.98 2.61
CA ASN A 50 10.08 -8.96 2.82
C ASN A 50 9.97 -7.87 1.74
N HIS A 51 9.84 -8.27 0.49
CA HIS A 51 9.74 -7.33 -0.63
C HIS A 51 8.46 -6.48 -0.56
N LEU A 52 7.31 -7.08 -0.24
CA LEU A 52 6.06 -6.33 0.00
C LEU A 52 6.19 -5.32 1.15
N GLY A 53 6.94 -5.65 2.21
CA GLY A 53 7.24 -4.73 3.31
C GLY A 53 8.08 -3.53 2.86
N GLU A 54 9.10 -3.76 2.02
CA GLU A 54 9.90 -2.68 1.43
C GLU A 54 9.05 -1.78 0.51
N ILE A 55 8.22 -2.38 -0.34
CA ILE A 55 7.28 -1.65 -1.21
C ILE A 55 6.34 -0.80 -0.36
N GLY A 56 5.76 -1.38 0.70
CA GLY A 56 4.85 -0.67 1.62
C GLY A 56 5.51 0.52 2.32
N THR A 57 6.81 0.41 2.62
CA THR A 57 7.61 1.49 3.22
C THR A 57 7.90 2.61 2.21
N LYS A 58 8.18 2.28 0.94
CA LYS A 58 8.42 3.27 -0.12
C LYS A 58 7.12 3.96 -0.59
N THR A 59 6.01 3.23 -0.58
CA THR A 59 4.71 3.68 -1.09
C THR A 59 3.72 3.90 0.06
N THR A 60 2.81 2.95 0.29
CA THR A 60 1.85 2.91 1.40
C THR A 60 1.51 1.46 1.75
N LEU A 61 1.14 1.21 3.01
CA LEU A 61 0.64 -0.11 3.45
C LEU A 61 -0.59 -0.57 2.64
N ARG A 62 -1.47 0.36 2.25
CA ARG A 62 -2.65 0.06 1.43
C ARG A 62 -2.24 -0.56 0.09
N TYR A 63 -1.28 0.05 -0.58
CA TYR A 63 -0.81 -0.42 -1.87
C TYR A 63 -0.16 -1.81 -1.75
N ALA A 64 0.71 -2.02 -0.77
CA ALA A 64 1.33 -3.33 -0.53
C ALA A 64 0.30 -4.45 -0.27
N VAL A 65 -0.76 -4.18 0.48
CA VAL A 65 -1.86 -5.15 0.70
C VAL A 65 -2.65 -5.40 -0.59
N GLN A 66 -2.89 -4.36 -1.39
CA GLN A 66 -3.60 -4.50 -2.67
C GLN A 66 -2.84 -5.34 -3.70
N LEU A 67 -1.49 -5.40 -3.61
CA LEU A 67 -0.67 -6.25 -4.49
C LEU A 67 -0.84 -7.75 -4.21
N LEU A 68 -1.28 -8.16 -3.02
CA LEU A 68 -1.46 -9.58 -2.67
C LEU A 68 -2.45 -10.30 -3.59
N THR A 69 -3.59 -9.68 -3.89
CA THR A 69 -4.63 -10.30 -4.74
C THR A 69 -4.16 -10.55 -6.18
N PRO A 70 -3.63 -9.57 -6.93
CA PRO A 70 -3.11 -9.81 -8.27
C PRO A 70 -1.86 -10.69 -8.28
N ALA A 71 -0.97 -10.59 -7.28
CA ALA A 71 0.20 -11.47 -7.18
C ALA A 71 -0.19 -12.94 -6.94
N ASN A 72 -1.26 -13.20 -6.16
CA ASN A 72 -1.82 -14.54 -6.00
C ASN A 72 -2.42 -15.07 -7.30
N LEU A 73 -3.13 -14.22 -8.05
CA LEU A 73 -3.68 -14.60 -9.35
C LEU A 73 -2.55 -14.97 -10.33
N LEU A 74 -1.50 -14.16 -10.40
CA LEU A 74 -0.34 -14.41 -11.23
C LEU A 74 0.38 -15.72 -10.84
N ALA A 75 0.55 -15.96 -9.53
CA ALA A 75 1.10 -17.22 -9.04
C ALA A 75 0.28 -18.43 -9.54
N LYS A 76 -1.06 -18.36 -9.43
CA LYS A 76 -1.96 -19.41 -9.90
C LYS A 76 -1.88 -19.62 -11.41
N ILE A 77 -1.78 -18.55 -12.20
CA ILE A 77 -1.60 -18.63 -13.66
C ILE A 77 -0.27 -19.33 -14.00
N ASN A 78 0.78 -19.07 -13.22
CA ASN A 78 2.08 -19.72 -13.35
C ASN A 78 2.13 -21.14 -12.77
N GLY A 79 1.00 -21.69 -12.31
CA GLY A 79 0.91 -23.02 -11.71
C GLY A 79 1.57 -23.13 -10.33
N LYS A 80 1.82 -22.00 -9.65
CA LYS A 80 2.36 -21.93 -8.29
C LYS A 80 1.25 -21.64 -7.29
N ASP A 81 1.23 -22.37 -6.17
CA ASP A 81 0.27 -22.15 -5.07
C ASP A 81 0.72 -21.09 -4.06
N SER A 82 1.94 -20.57 -4.20
CA SER A 82 2.54 -19.56 -3.33
C SER A 82 3.04 -18.37 -4.13
N ILE A 83 2.85 -17.17 -3.58
CA ILE A 83 3.43 -15.93 -4.12
C ILE A 83 4.93 -15.94 -3.85
N GLU A 84 5.71 -15.81 -4.92
CA GLU A 84 7.15 -15.59 -4.90
C GLU A 84 7.50 -14.14 -5.19
N LYS A 85 8.75 -13.76 -4.92
CA LYS A 85 9.25 -12.40 -5.13
C LYS A 85 9.04 -11.91 -6.56
N GLU A 86 9.28 -12.77 -7.54
CA GLU A 86 9.12 -12.50 -8.98
C GLU A 86 7.70 -12.02 -9.31
N HIS A 87 6.67 -12.64 -8.73
CA HIS A 87 5.29 -12.25 -8.96
C HIS A 87 4.99 -10.87 -8.38
N VAL A 88 5.59 -10.53 -7.24
CA VAL A 88 5.42 -9.21 -6.61
C VAL A 88 6.10 -8.13 -7.45
N GLU A 89 7.30 -8.41 -7.98
CA GLU A 89 8.02 -7.48 -8.86
C GLU A 89 7.23 -7.20 -10.14
N GLU A 90 6.74 -8.25 -10.81
CA GLU A 90 5.96 -8.11 -12.05
C GLU A 90 4.67 -7.31 -11.83
N ILE A 91 3.90 -7.63 -10.78
CA ILE A 91 2.67 -6.89 -10.47
C ILE A 91 2.99 -5.44 -10.08
N ASN A 92 4.08 -5.18 -9.35
CA ASN A 92 4.46 -3.83 -8.97
C ASN A 92 4.90 -2.96 -10.17
N GLU A 93 5.35 -3.58 -11.27
CA GLU A 93 5.60 -2.86 -12.53
C GLU A 93 4.31 -2.59 -13.31
N LEU A 94 3.34 -3.51 -13.25
CA LEU A 94 2.06 -3.39 -13.96
C LEU A 94 1.08 -2.44 -13.29
N PHE A 95 1.06 -2.41 -11.96
CA PHE A 95 0.16 -1.56 -11.18
C PHE A 95 0.96 -0.42 -10.56
N TYR A 96 0.66 0.82 -10.93
CA TYR A 96 1.36 1.97 -10.38
C TYR A 96 0.75 2.45 -9.06
N ASP A 97 1.60 2.85 -8.13
CA ASP A 97 1.15 3.58 -6.94
C ASP A 97 0.71 5.01 -7.30
N ALA A 98 -0.02 5.65 -6.38
CA ALA A 98 -0.57 6.98 -6.62
C ALA A 98 0.52 8.04 -6.92
N LYS A 99 1.70 7.94 -6.31
CA LYS A 99 2.80 8.89 -6.54
C LYS A 99 3.39 8.72 -7.93
N SER A 100 3.66 7.47 -8.35
CA SER A 100 4.16 7.19 -9.70
C SER A 100 3.15 7.58 -10.76
N SER A 101 1.87 7.29 -10.53
CA SER A 101 0.77 7.68 -11.43
C SER A 101 0.68 9.21 -11.60
N ALA A 102 0.76 9.96 -10.49
CA ALA A 102 0.74 11.42 -10.53
C ALA A 102 1.96 12.00 -11.28
N LYS A 103 3.13 11.38 -11.14
CA LYS A 103 4.33 11.78 -11.88
C LYS A 103 4.17 11.55 -13.39
N ILE A 104 3.66 10.39 -13.80
CA ILE A 104 3.39 10.08 -15.21
C ILE A 104 2.41 11.09 -15.81
N LEU A 105 1.35 11.44 -15.08
CA LEU A 105 0.37 12.46 -15.49
C LEU A 105 1.00 13.85 -15.64
N ALA A 106 1.90 14.23 -14.73
CA ALA A 106 2.63 15.49 -14.82
C ALA A 106 3.57 15.52 -16.04
N ASP A 107 4.31 14.45 -16.27
CA ASP A 107 5.27 14.31 -17.38
C ASP A 107 4.57 14.22 -18.75
N GLN A 108 3.31 13.78 -18.79
CA GLN A 108 2.50 13.63 -20.00
C GLN A 108 1.35 14.65 -20.10
N GLN A 109 1.46 15.81 -19.43
CA GLN A 109 0.40 16.84 -19.40
C GLN A 109 -0.17 17.21 -20.78
N GLU A 110 0.63 17.14 -21.85
CA GLU A 110 0.19 17.45 -23.22
C GLU A 110 -0.79 16.42 -23.81
N LYS A 111 -0.81 15.17 -23.30
CA LYS A 111 -1.67 14.08 -23.78
C LYS A 111 -3.02 14.00 -23.05
N TYR A 112 -3.19 14.69 -21.93
CA TYR A 112 -4.40 14.62 -21.10
C TYR A 112 -5.16 15.95 -21.14
N MET A 113 -6.49 15.88 -21.24
CA MET A 113 -7.34 17.07 -21.17
C MET A 113 -7.29 17.70 -19.78
N LYS A 114 -7.38 19.03 -19.74
CA LYS A 114 -7.52 19.83 -18.52
C LYS A 114 -8.92 19.77 -17.96
#